data_AF-V4VC43-F1
#
_entry.id   AF-V4VC43-F1
#
_cell.length_a   1.000
_cell.length_b   1.000
_cell.length_c   1.000
_cell.angle_alpha   90.00
_cell.angle_beta   90.00
_cell.angle_gamma   90.00
#
_symmetry.space_group_name_H-M   'P 1'
#
loop_
_entity.id
_entity.type
_entity.pdbx_description
1 polymer ?
#
loop_
_entity_poly.entity_id
_entity_poly.type
_entity_poly.pdbx_seq_one_letter_code
_entity_poly.pdbx_strand_id
1 'polypeptide(L)'
;MQAFFSQFGAIKRLRIARNKMTGQSKHFGFIEFNDPEVAEVVADAMHGYLLFEHILQVHLIPPEHVHPKLWRGFNPRYKPVDRVQVERKLQNKERTLEEHKKLVEKILKRDQKRRKRIEAAGIEYECPEIVGNVMPAPKKIKFNEG
;
A
#
# COMPACT_ATOMS: atom_id res chain seq x y z
N MET A 1 19.77 13.58 10.03
CA MET A 1 19.44 14.30 8.77
C MET A 1 18.93 15.71 8.97
N GLN A 2 17.80 15.97 9.64
CA GLN A 2 17.29 17.34 9.76
C GLN A 2 18.30 18.30 10.40
N ALA A 3 18.88 17.92 11.55
CA ALA A 3 19.89 18.74 12.24
C ALA A 3 21.17 18.98 11.43
N PHE A 4 21.54 18.03 10.55
CA PHE A 4 22.70 18.19 9.69
C PHE A 4 22.40 19.17 8.56
N PHE A 5 21.27 19.04 7.88
CA PHE A 5 20.97 19.92 6.74
C PHE A 5 20.47 21.31 7.16
N SER A 6 20.03 21.49 8.41
CA SER A 6 19.62 22.81 8.91
C SER A 6 20.76 23.82 8.98
N GLN A 7 22.02 23.37 8.91
CA GLN A 7 23.18 24.26 8.87
C GLN A 7 23.29 25.05 7.55
N PHE A 8 22.73 24.52 6.46
CA PHE A 8 22.76 25.18 5.14
C PHE A 8 21.62 26.17 4.96
N GLY A 9 20.52 25.99 5.71
CA GLY A 9 19.37 26.88 5.65
C GLY A 9 18.12 26.30 6.30
N ALA A 10 17.07 27.10 6.35
CA ALA A 10 15.79 26.70 6.92
C ALA A 10 15.10 25.63 6.06
N ILE A 11 14.86 24.46 6.65
CA ILE A 11 14.18 23.34 6.00
C ILE A 11 12.66 23.52 6.15
N LYS A 12 11.95 23.54 5.03
CA LYS A 12 10.49 23.59 4.98
C LYS A 12 9.88 22.23 5.29
N ARG A 13 10.34 21.19 4.59
CA ARG A 13 9.87 19.80 4.74
C ARG A 13 11.00 18.82 4.52
N LEU A 14 11.02 17.75 5.32
CA LEU A 14 11.97 16.65 5.19
C LEU A 14 11.23 15.33 5.30
N ARG A 15 11.44 14.45 4.32
CA ARG A 15 10.83 13.12 4.25
C ARG A 15 11.88 12.06 3.97
N ILE A 16 12.10 11.16 4.93
CA ILE A 16 12.87 9.93 4.70
C ILE A 16 11.90 8.84 4.22
N ALA A 17 12.24 8.20 3.10
CA ALA A 17 11.46 7.07 2.62
C ALA A 17 11.66 5.86 3.54
N ARG A 18 10.55 5.25 3.96
CA ARG A 18 10.54 4.10 4.86
C ARG A 18 9.71 2.97 4.30
N ASN A 19 10.04 1.74 4.68
CA ASN A 19 9.20 0.59 4.45
C ASN A 19 7.91 0.73 5.29
N LYS A 20 6.73 0.62 4.65
CA LYS A 20 5.44 0.77 5.33
C LYS A 20 5.13 -0.36 6.32
N MET A 21 5.80 -1.50 6.20
CA MET A 21 5.57 -2.68 7.03
C MET A 21 6.54 -2.77 8.21
N THR A 22 7.83 -2.48 7.97
CA THR A 22 8.87 -2.59 9.01
C THR A 22 9.26 -1.25 9.62
N GLY A 23 8.92 -0.13 8.98
CA GLY A 23 9.34 1.21 9.41
C GLY A 23 10.81 1.55 9.13
N GLN A 24 11.59 0.58 8.66
CA GLN A 24 13.00 0.74 8.32
C GLN A 24 13.19 1.73 7.17
N SER A 25 14.33 2.43 7.17
CA SER A 25 14.71 3.34 6.10
C SER A 25 14.84 2.59 4.78
N LYS A 26 14.49 3.25 3.67
CA LYS A 26 14.83 2.82 2.32
C LYS A 26 16.13 3.45 1.80
N HIS A 27 16.86 4.15 2.66
CA HIS A 27 18.15 4.78 2.34
C HIS A 27 18.06 5.91 1.30
N PHE A 28 16.90 6.55 1.19
CA PHE A 28 16.73 7.80 0.43
C PHE A 28 15.67 8.68 1.08
N GLY A 29 15.65 9.96 0.70
CA GLY A 29 14.69 10.93 1.19
C GLY A 29 14.64 12.17 0.32
N PHE A 30 13.76 13.08 0.70
CA PHE A 30 13.51 14.34 0.02
C PHE A 30 13.60 15.46 1.05
N ILE A 31 14.23 16.56 0.65
CA ILE A 31 14.37 17.76 1.46
C ILE A 31 13.89 18.91 0.60
N GLU A 32 13.00 19.74 1.17
CA GLU A 32 12.57 21.00 0.59
C GLU A 32 13.05 22.10 1.53
N PHE A 33 13.95 22.94 1.03
CA PHE A 33 14.38 24.16 1.70
C PHE A 33 13.36 25.28 1.48
N ASN A 34 13.40 26.30 2.35
CA ASN A 34 12.59 27.51 2.14
C ASN A 34 13.11 28.33 0.95
N ASP A 35 14.43 28.32 0.75
CA ASP A 35 15.10 29.06 -0.31
C ASP A 35 15.55 28.09 -1.43
N PRO A 36 15.17 28.32 -2.70
CA PRO A 36 15.61 27.48 -3.82
C PRO A 36 17.13 27.56 -4.08
N GLU A 37 17.78 28.70 -3.84
CA GLU A 37 19.22 28.86 -4.06
C GLU A 37 20.02 27.97 -3.11
N VAL A 38 19.57 27.85 -1.86
CA VAL A 38 20.16 26.92 -0.88
C VAL A 38 20.04 25.47 -1.35
N ALA A 39 18.94 25.10 -2.00
CA ALA A 39 18.75 23.74 -2.49
C ALA A 39 19.73 23.40 -3.62
N GLU A 40 20.03 24.35 -4.51
CA GLU A 40 21.01 24.21 -5.59
C GLU A 40 22.42 24.05 -5.04
N VAL A 41 22.85 24.96 -4.16
CA VAL A 41 24.17 24.88 -3.50
C VAL A 41 24.35 23.58 -2.73
N VAL A 42 23.32 23.12 -2.01
CA VAL A 42 23.36 21.85 -1.27
C VAL A 42 23.45 20.66 -2.23
N ALA A 43 22.77 20.70 -3.37
CA ALA A 43 22.83 19.62 -4.34
C ALA A 43 24.26 19.44 -4.89
N ASP A 44 24.92 20.53 -5.25
CA ASP A 44 26.27 20.51 -5.79
C ASP A 44 27.32 20.15 -4.72
N ALA A 45 27.21 20.76 -3.52
CA ALA A 45 28.21 20.57 -2.46
C ALA A 45 28.14 19.17 -1.80
N MET A 46 26.95 18.56 -1.76
CA MET A 46 26.74 17.30 -1.03
C MET A 46 26.68 16.07 -1.94
N HIS A 47 26.66 16.25 -3.27
CA HIS A 47 26.79 15.12 -4.20
C HIS A 47 28.20 14.52 -4.08
N GLY A 48 28.28 13.22 -3.78
CA GLY A 48 29.55 12.54 -3.56
C GLY A 48 30.10 12.69 -2.14
N TYR A 49 29.41 13.37 -1.24
CA TYR A 49 29.86 13.56 0.14
C TYR A 49 29.75 12.26 0.95
N LEU A 50 30.82 11.89 1.66
CA LEU A 50 30.84 10.73 2.54
C LEU A 50 30.20 11.07 3.89
N LEU A 51 29.05 10.47 4.20
CA LEU A 51 28.33 10.67 5.45
C LEU A 51 27.89 9.31 6.03
N PHE A 52 28.27 9.04 7.29
CA PHE A 52 27.97 7.77 7.98
C PHE A 52 28.34 6.54 7.14
N GLU A 53 29.56 6.51 6.60
CA GLU A 53 30.08 5.42 5.75
C GLU A 53 29.38 5.24 4.40
N HIS A 54 28.47 6.16 4.04
CA HIS A 54 27.76 6.15 2.77
C HIS A 54 28.04 7.41 1.95
N ILE A 55 28.34 7.23 0.67
CA ILE A 55 28.45 8.34 -0.27
C ILE A 55 27.05 8.79 -0.64
N LEU A 56 26.75 10.07 -0.42
CA LEU A 56 25.46 10.66 -0.73
C LEU A 56 25.34 10.91 -2.24
N GLN A 57 24.22 10.49 -2.82
CA GLN A 57 23.80 10.92 -4.15
C GLN A 57 22.71 11.97 -3.99
N VAL A 58 23.05 13.23 -4.26
CA VAL A 58 22.15 14.37 -4.11
C VAL A 58 21.88 14.95 -5.48
N HIS A 59 20.61 15.24 -5.78
CA HIS A 59 20.20 15.82 -7.06
C HIS A 59 19.10 16.84 -6.79
N LEU A 60 19.13 17.95 -7.52
CA LEU A 60 18.05 18.91 -7.54
C LEU A 60 16.85 18.33 -8.31
N ILE A 61 15.65 18.47 -7.75
CA ILE A 61 14.41 17.98 -8.38
C ILE A 61 13.61 19.21 -8.81
N PRO A 62 13.41 19.43 -10.13
CA PRO A 62 12.51 20.47 -10.61
C PRO A 62 11.09 20.28 -10.05
N PRO A 63 10.35 21.35 -9.74
CA PRO A 63 9.00 21.26 -9.21
C PRO A 63 8.05 20.40 -10.06
N GLU A 64 8.25 20.38 -11.37
CA GLU A 64 7.47 19.59 -12.35
C GLU A 64 7.61 18.07 -12.14
N HIS A 65 8.77 17.61 -11.69
CA HIS A 65 9.04 16.19 -11.41
C HIS A 65 8.63 15.78 -9.99
N VAL A 66 8.18 16.72 -9.15
CA VAL A 66 7.70 16.43 -7.81
C VAL A 66 6.30 15.84 -7.89
N HIS A 67 6.20 14.54 -7.62
CA HIS A 67 4.91 13.86 -7.60
C HIS A 67 3.94 14.52 -6.59
N PRO A 68 2.68 14.85 -6.97
CA PRO A 68 1.74 15.60 -6.12
C PRO A 68 1.45 14.97 -4.75
N LYS A 69 1.64 13.65 -4.61
CA LYS A 69 1.46 12.91 -3.35
C LYS A 69 2.74 12.76 -2.52
N LEU A 70 3.84 13.41 -2.90
CA LEU A 70 5.12 13.29 -2.20
C LEU A 70 5.03 13.76 -0.73
N TRP A 71 4.20 14.75 -0.44
CA TRP A 71 4.05 15.25 0.93
C TRP A 71 2.72 14.83 1.59
N ARG A 72 1.82 14.20 0.84
CA ARG A 72 0.50 13.80 1.34
C ARG A 72 0.61 12.62 2.32
N GLY A 73 0.03 12.78 3.50
CA GLY A 73 -0.02 11.73 4.53
C GLY A 73 1.37 11.37 5.06
N PHE A 74 2.36 12.25 4.92
CA PHE A 74 3.66 12.05 5.52
C PHE A 74 3.57 12.22 7.04
N ASN A 75 3.97 11.19 7.77
CA ASN A 75 4.14 11.26 9.22
C ASN A 75 5.64 11.12 9.53
N PRO A 76 6.27 12.12 10.20
CA PRO A 76 7.66 12.02 10.62
C PRO A 76 7.94 10.79 11.51
N ARG A 77 6.92 10.35 12.26
CA ARG A 77 6.99 9.18 13.12
C ARG A 77 6.33 7.99 12.44
N TYR A 78 7.05 6.87 12.35
CA TYR A 78 6.48 5.61 11.91
C TYR A 78 5.48 5.11 12.96
N LYS A 79 4.25 4.81 12.54
CA LYS A 79 3.25 4.11 13.34
C LYS A 79 3.04 2.74 12.72
N PRO A 80 3.43 1.63 13.41
CA PRO A 80 3.19 0.30 12.89
C PRO A 80 1.69 0.07 12.75
N VAL A 81 1.28 -0.51 11.62
CA VAL A 81 -0.10 -0.94 11.41
C VAL A 81 -0.22 -2.36 11.89
N ASP A 82 -1.15 -2.61 12.82
CA ASP A 82 -1.50 -3.96 13.23
C ASP A 82 -2.30 -4.64 12.11
N ARG A 83 -1.57 -5.27 11.18
CA ARG A 83 -2.17 -5.97 10.04
C ARG A 83 -3.02 -7.14 10.48
N VAL A 84 -2.67 -7.79 11.59
CA VAL A 84 -3.41 -8.94 12.11
C VAL A 84 -4.79 -8.48 12.55
N GLN A 85 -4.87 -7.41 13.33
CA GLN A 85 -6.16 -6.84 13.75
C GLN A 85 -6.96 -6.29 12.58
N VAL A 86 -6.32 -5.61 11.61
CA VAL A 86 -7.00 -5.12 10.40
C VAL A 86 -7.58 -6.28 9.58
N GLU A 87 -6.80 -7.33 9.33
CA GLU A 87 -7.25 -8.49 8.57
C GLU A 87 -8.33 -9.27 9.33
N ARG A 88 -8.22 -9.41 10.65
CA ARG A 88 -9.27 -10.00 11.49
C ARG A 88 -10.58 -9.23 11.35
N LYS A 89 -10.55 -7.90 11.43
CA LYS A 89 -11.76 -7.06 11.26
C LYS A 89 -12.37 -7.23 9.87
N LEU A 90 -11.57 -7.22 8.82
CA LEU A 90 -12.03 -7.45 7.45
C LEU A 90 -12.62 -8.85 7.25
N GLN A 91 -11.96 -9.86 7.82
CA GLN A 91 -12.39 -11.25 7.73
C GLN A 91 -13.61 -11.52 8.59
N ASN A 92 -13.78 -10.88 9.75
CA ASN A 92 -14.97 -11.02 10.58
C ASN A 92 -16.15 -10.20 10.07
N LYS A 93 -15.91 -9.13 9.28
CA LYS A 93 -16.97 -8.29 8.72
C LYS A 93 -18.03 -9.14 8.00
N GLU A 94 -19.28 -9.03 8.43
CA GLU A 94 -20.39 -9.72 7.80
C GLU A 94 -20.65 -9.18 6.39
N ARG A 95 -21.07 -10.06 5.49
CA ARG A 95 -21.40 -9.67 4.11
C ARG A 95 -22.76 -8.98 4.09
N THR A 96 -22.84 -7.90 3.31
CA THR A 96 -24.13 -7.26 3.01
C THR A 96 -24.95 -8.11 2.02
N LEU A 97 -26.26 -7.85 1.95
CA LEU A 97 -27.15 -8.52 0.99
C LEU A 97 -26.69 -8.34 -0.46
N GLU A 98 -26.26 -7.14 -0.84
CA GLU A 98 -25.78 -6.84 -2.18
C GLU A 98 -24.48 -7.59 -2.52
N GLU A 99 -23.53 -7.60 -1.59
CA GLU A 99 -22.28 -8.35 -1.76
C GLU A 99 -22.55 -9.86 -1.87
N HIS A 100 -23.53 -10.37 -1.13
CA HIS A 100 -23.95 -11.77 -1.19
C HIS A 100 -24.62 -12.11 -2.53
N LYS A 101 -25.53 -11.27 -3.03
CA LYS A 101 -26.12 -11.43 -4.37
C LYS A 101 -25.04 -11.48 -5.46
N LYS A 102 -24.09 -10.55 -5.43
CA LYS A 102 -22.94 -10.53 -6.37
C LYS A 102 -22.08 -11.78 -6.27
N LEU A 103 -21.95 -12.37 -5.08
CA LEU A 103 -21.24 -13.64 -4.89
C LEU A 103 -22.00 -14.80 -5.53
N VAL A 104 -23.31 -14.91 -5.27
CA VAL A 104 -24.17 -15.96 -5.85
C VAL A 104 -24.14 -15.88 -7.39
N GLU A 105 -24.26 -14.69 -7.97
CA GLU A 105 -24.12 -14.49 -9.42
C GLU A 105 -22.77 -14.99 -9.96
N LYS A 106 -21.67 -14.71 -9.25
CA LYS A 106 -20.34 -15.20 -9.64
C LYS A 106 -20.24 -16.73 -9.55
N ILE A 107 -20.88 -17.34 -8.57
CA ILE A 107 -20.94 -18.80 -8.42
C ILE A 107 -21.70 -19.42 -9.60
N LEU A 108 -22.87 -18.90 -9.94
CA LEU A 108 -23.67 -19.36 -11.07
C LEU A 108 -22.92 -19.23 -12.40
N LYS A 109 -22.25 -18.10 -12.64
CA LYS A 109 -21.42 -17.91 -13.85
C LYS A 109 -20.26 -18.90 -13.93
N ARG A 110 -19.62 -19.23 -12.81
CA ARG A 110 -18.54 -20.23 -12.76
C ARG A 110 -19.09 -21.64 -13.01
N ASP A 111 -20.24 -21.96 -12.46
CA ASP A 111 -20.88 -23.26 -12.67
C ASP A 111 -21.30 -23.45 -14.13
N GLN A 112 -21.91 -22.46 -14.76
CA GLN A 112 -22.22 -22.49 -16.20
C GLN A 112 -20.97 -22.74 -17.05
N LYS A 113 -19.86 -22.04 -16.74
CA LYS A 113 -18.57 -22.28 -17.42
C LYS A 113 -18.05 -23.70 -17.17
N ARG A 114 -18.20 -24.23 -15.96
CA ARG A 114 -17.80 -25.61 -15.63
C ARG A 114 -18.62 -26.61 -16.42
N ARG A 115 -19.95 -26.46 -16.47
CA ARG A 115 -20.86 -27.33 -17.24
C ARG A 115 -20.46 -27.38 -18.72
N LYS A 116 -20.24 -26.23 -19.34
CA LYS A 116 -19.76 -26.15 -20.75
C LYS A 116 -18.42 -26.87 -20.97
N ARG A 117 -17.51 -26.84 -19.98
CA ARG A 117 -16.23 -27.56 -20.06
C ARG A 117 -16.38 -29.07 -19.93
N ILE A 118 -17.32 -29.54 -19.12
CA ILE A 118 -17.63 -30.97 -18.94
C ILE A 118 -18.28 -31.52 -20.22
N GLU A 119 -19.24 -30.78 -20.76
CA GLU A 119 -19.89 -31.09 -22.04
C GLU A 119 -18.87 -31.14 -23.19
N ALA A 120 -17.99 -30.13 -23.30
CA ALA A 120 -16.93 -30.11 -24.31
C ALA A 120 -15.90 -31.25 -24.16
N ALA A 121 -15.75 -31.81 -22.95
CA ALA A 121 -14.90 -32.96 -22.69
C ALA A 121 -15.60 -34.31 -22.97
N GLY A 122 -16.88 -34.30 -23.37
CA GLY A 122 -17.67 -35.50 -23.62
C GLY A 122 -17.97 -36.31 -22.37
N ILE A 123 -17.90 -35.70 -21.19
CA ILE A 123 -18.17 -36.37 -19.91
C ILE A 123 -19.67 -36.27 -19.62
N GLU A 124 -20.34 -37.41 -19.53
CA GLU A 124 -21.75 -37.50 -19.19
C GLU A 124 -21.93 -37.37 -17.66
N TYR A 125 -21.91 -36.11 -17.19
CA TYR A 125 -22.07 -35.79 -15.78
C TYR A 125 -23.07 -34.66 -15.57
N GLU A 126 -24.20 -35.00 -14.92
CA GLU A 126 -25.20 -34.03 -14.51
C GLU A 126 -24.75 -33.36 -13.19
N CYS A 127 -24.36 -32.08 -13.29
CA CYS A 127 -24.01 -31.30 -12.11
C CYS A 127 -25.29 -30.97 -11.31
N PRO A 128 -25.36 -31.34 -10.01
CA PRO A 128 -26.50 -30.99 -9.17
C PRO A 128 -26.66 -29.47 -9.05
N GLU A 129 -27.90 -29.04 -8.83
CA GLU A 129 -28.20 -27.62 -8.64
C GLU A 129 -27.47 -27.05 -7.42
N ILE A 130 -26.98 -25.82 -7.57
CA ILE A 130 -26.32 -25.12 -6.48
C ILE A 130 -27.40 -24.64 -5.51
N VAL A 131 -27.56 -25.37 -4.42
CA VAL A 131 -28.43 -24.97 -3.30
C VAL A 131 -27.71 -23.87 -2.50
N GLY A 132 -27.78 -22.64 -2.99
CA GLY A 132 -27.25 -21.45 -2.33
C GLY A 132 -28.35 -20.69 -1.61
N ASN A 133 -28.23 -20.49 -0.30
CA ASN A 133 -29.18 -19.64 0.44
C ASN A 133 -29.07 -18.18 -0.06
N VAL A 134 -30.22 -17.55 -0.36
CA VAL A 134 -30.30 -16.17 -0.87
C VAL A 134 -29.92 -15.16 0.23
N MET A 135 -29.97 -15.57 1.49
CA MET A 135 -29.56 -14.76 2.63
C MET A 135 -28.07 -14.96 2.95
N PRO A 136 -27.37 -13.89 3.39
CA PRO A 136 -26.00 -13.98 3.85
C PRO A 136 -25.95 -14.84 5.11
N ALA A 137 -25.28 -15.98 5.01
CA ALA A 137 -25.00 -16.83 6.15
C ALA A 137 -23.81 -16.26 6.95
N PRO A 138 -23.80 -16.41 8.29
CA PRO A 138 -22.67 -16.00 9.09
C PRO A 138 -21.39 -16.74 8.66
N LYS A 139 -20.25 -16.05 8.77
CA LYS A 139 -18.96 -16.67 8.43
C LYS A 139 -18.64 -17.83 9.36
N LYS A 140 -18.22 -18.96 8.78
CA LYS A 140 -17.86 -20.20 9.49
C LYS A 140 -16.65 -20.02 10.42
N ILE A 141 -15.72 -19.16 10.05
CA ILE A 141 -14.52 -18.84 10.83
C ILE A 141 -14.62 -17.38 11.23
N LYS A 142 -14.64 -17.14 12.55
CA LYS A 142 -14.52 -15.82 13.17
C LYS A 142 -13.33 -15.86 14.12
N PHE A 143 -12.48 -14.84 14.07
CA PHE A 143 -11.36 -14.71 14.98
C PHE A 143 -11.79 -13.90 16.21
N ASN A 144 -11.46 -14.35 17.42
CA ASN A 144 -11.76 -13.60 18.64
C ASN A 144 -10.96 -12.28 18.70
N GLU A 145 -11.56 -11.28 19.33
CA GLU A 145 -10.91 -10.01 19.69
C GLU A 145 -10.09 -10.25 20.95
N GLY A 146 -8.81 -10.55 20.77
CA GLY A 146 -7.78 -10.54 21.81
C GLY A 146 -6.83 -9.39 21.60
#